data_AF-A0A0F8YBJ9-F1
#
_entry.id   AF-A0A0F8YBJ9-F1
#
_cell.length_a   1.000
_cell.length_b   1.000
_cell.length_c   1.000
_cell.angle_alpha   90.00
_cell.angle_beta   90.00
_cell.angle_gamma   90.00
#
_symmetry.space_group_name_H-M   'P 1'
#
loop_
_entity.id
_entity.type
_entity.pdbx_description
1 polymer ?
#
loop_
_entity_poly.entity_id
_entity_poly.type
_entity_poly.pdbx_seq_one_letter_code
_entity_poly.pdbx_strand_id
1 'polypeptide(L)'
;KQFAVDNGQPKFILEKENLALRQRWQPFSFLDFACDYSQQKRREVREDVPYTIEIRVWPSLDLSFNLNKIPGKVGRLSSHLFTSSYLIASYIRRETMKKDISFLQMEQPSLTWRGNLRKPQDLALVLSYKSNQKEESYFGQENIFRDSSSHYQAKIDYFTLFPQGAKIPFLRRLVNFKNKIHLILGLNLETKEGSTGQRIEEDKQKWKLFSEIGYKIEDNIRIKLGLEGGYVQDRVREGEDNYSYGASCQVEIRF
;
A
#
# COMPACT_ATOMS: atom_id res chain seq x y z
N LYS A 1 -18.84 -10.12 -24.28
CA LYS A 1 -17.59 -9.42 -24.70
C LYS A 1 -16.42 -10.39 -24.51
N GLN A 2 -15.74 -10.76 -25.59
CA GLN A 2 -14.56 -11.63 -25.54
C GLN A 2 -13.34 -10.83 -25.08
N PHE A 3 -12.52 -11.43 -24.22
CA PHE A 3 -11.19 -10.93 -23.91
C PHE A 3 -10.24 -12.12 -24.05
N ALA A 4 -9.27 -12.01 -24.97
CA ALA A 4 -8.20 -12.97 -25.12
C ALA A 4 -7.05 -12.56 -24.19
N VAL A 5 -6.56 -13.48 -23.36
CA VAL A 5 -5.27 -13.36 -22.69
C VAL A 5 -4.55 -14.70 -22.84
N ASP A 6 -3.26 -14.60 -23.14
CA ASP A 6 -2.28 -15.65 -23.37
C ASP A 6 -2.41 -16.86 -22.44
N ASN A 7 -3.10 -17.90 -22.93
CA ASN A 7 -2.92 -19.34 -22.67
C ASN A 7 -4.08 -20.14 -23.30
N GLY A 8 -4.32 -19.93 -24.60
CA GLY A 8 -4.96 -20.91 -25.49
C GLY A 8 -6.40 -21.38 -25.22
N GLN A 9 -7.10 -20.94 -24.17
CA GLN A 9 -8.50 -21.33 -23.94
C GLN A 9 -9.45 -20.14 -23.77
N PRO A 10 -10.58 -20.12 -24.50
CA PRO A 10 -11.53 -19.02 -24.42
C PRO A 10 -12.35 -19.09 -23.12
N LYS A 11 -12.19 -18.07 -22.28
CA LYS A 11 -13.06 -17.83 -21.12
C LYS A 11 -14.34 -17.14 -21.59
N PHE A 12 -15.49 -17.81 -21.47
CA PHE A 12 -16.79 -17.23 -21.84
C PHE A 12 -17.55 -16.77 -20.60
N ILE A 13 -17.98 -15.50 -20.59
CA ILE A 13 -18.91 -14.95 -19.60
C ILE A 13 -20.31 -14.99 -20.21
N LEU A 14 -21.19 -15.84 -19.67
CA LEU A 14 -22.54 -16.04 -20.18
C LEU A 14 -23.50 -14.98 -19.65
N GLU A 15 -23.45 -14.72 -18.35
CA GLU A 15 -24.37 -13.80 -17.66
C GLU A 15 -23.63 -13.07 -16.53
N LYS A 16 -24.02 -11.82 -16.29
CA LYS A 16 -23.41 -10.95 -15.29
C LYS A 16 -24.47 -10.06 -14.66
N GLU A 17 -24.70 -10.28 -13.37
CA GLU A 17 -25.57 -9.46 -12.53
C GLU A 17 -24.70 -8.70 -11.53
N ASN A 18 -25.01 -7.42 -11.34
CA ASN A 18 -24.25 -6.53 -10.46
C ASN A 18 -25.21 -5.66 -9.66
N LEU A 19 -25.02 -5.62 -8.34
CA LEU A 19 -25.63 -4.66 -7.45
C LEU A 19 -24.52 -3.93 -6.69
N ALA A 20 -24.59 -2.61 -6.64
CA ALA A 20 -23.65 -1.80 -5.88
C ALA A 20 -24.41 -0.67 -5.19
N LEU A 21 -24.15 -0.51 -3.90
CA LEU A 21 -24.66 0.59 -3.09
C LEU A 21 -23.46 1.28 -2.46
N ARG A 22 -23.42 2.61 -2.56
CA ARG A 22 -22.37 3.43 -1.96
C ARG A 22 -23.04 4.54 -1.18
N GLN A 23 -22.60 4.72 0.05
CA GLN A 23 -23.02 5.82 0.89
C GLN A 23 -21.81 6.58 1.39
N ARG A 24 -21.93 7.91 1.44
CA ARG A 24 -20.89 8.81 1.95
C ARG A 24 -21.54 9.85 2.84
N TRP A 25 -20.95 10.06 3.99
CA TRP A 25 -21.46 10.95 5.02
C TRP A 25 -20.30 11.74 5.60
N GLN A 26 -20.59 12.97 6.02
CA GLN A 26 -19.66 13.77 6.81
C GLN A 26 -20.39 14.18 8.10
N PRO A 27 -20.55 13.26 9.06
CA PRO A 27 -21.33 13.53 10.27
C PRO A 27 -20.71 14.65 11.11
N PHE A 28 -19.38 14.84 11.02
CA PHE A 28 -18.66 15.92 11.68
C PHE A 28 -17.67 16.58 10.74
N SER A 29 -17.33 17.85 10.97
CA SER A 29 -16.35 18.61 10.17
C SER A 29 -14.92 18.02 10.17
N PHE A 30 -14.65 17.07 11.08
CA PHE A 30 -13.39 16.35 11.21
C PHE A 30 -13.47 14.89 10.77
N LEU A 31 -14.64 14.36 10.38
CA LEU A 31 -14.84 12.95 10.05
C LEU A 31 -15.62 12.79 8.75
N ASP A 32 -14.98 12.20 7.76
CA ASP A 32 -15.62 11.67 6.55
C ASP A 32 -15.76 10.16 6.67
N PHE A 33 -16.94 9.66 6.31
CA PHE A 33 -17.29 8.25 6.34
C PHE A 33 -17.81 7.80 4.97
N ALA A 34 -17.28 6.70 4.45
CA ALA A 34 -17.84 6.02 3.30
C ALA A 34 -18.10 4.56 3.63
N CYS A 35 -19.22 4.05 3.13
CA CYS A 35 -19.62 2.66 3.24
C CYS A 35 -20.07 2.18 1.87
N ASP A 36 -19.41 1.13 1.37
CA ASP A 36 -19.69 0.54 0.08
C ASP A 36 -20.16 -0.91 0.28
N TYR A 37 -21.20 -1.29 -0.46
CA TYR A 37 -21.67 -2.66 -0.62
C TYR A 37 -21.62 -2.99 -2.10
N SER A 38 -21.12 -4.17 -2.45
CA SER A 38 -21.31 -4.68 -3.81
C SER A 38 -21.51 -6.17 -3.81
N GLN A 39 -22.38 -6.63 -4.72
CA GLN A 39 -22.60 -8.03 -5.01
C GLN A 39 -22.56 -8.21 -6.51
N GLN A 40 -21.87 -9.25 -6.94
CA GLN A 40 -21.68 -9.55 -8.34
C GLN A 40 -21.80 -11.05 -8.54
N LYS A 41 -22.69 -11.45 -9.45
CA LYS A 41 -22.84 -12.85 -9.86
C LYS A 41 -22.46 -12.96 -11.32
N ARG A 42 -21.58 -13.92 -11.62
CA ARG A 42 -21.10 -14.20 -12.98
C ARG A 42 -21.21 -15.68 -13.26
N ARG A 43 -21.75 -16.01 -14.44
CA ARG A 43 -21.70 -17.36 -14.97
C ARG A 43 -20.58 -17.44 -15.99
N GLU A 44 -19.60 -18.29 -15.73
CA GLU A 44 -18.42 -18.47 -16.56
C GLU A 44 -18.34 -19.92 -17.07
N VAL A 45 -17.75 -20.12 -18.24
CA VAL A 45 -17.40 -21.45 -18.76
C VAL A 45 -15.87 -21.53 -18.84
N ARG A 46 -15.29 -22.58 -18.25
CA ARG A 46 -13.87 -22.92 -18.37
C ARG A 46 -13.78 -24.42 -18.64
N GLU A 47 -12.99 -24.81 -19.63
CA GLU A 47 -12.82 -26.22 -20.02
C GLU A 47 -14.17 -26.94 -20.23
N ASP A 48 -15.12 -26.26 -20.89
CA ASP A 48 -16.50 -26.72 -21.15
C ASP A 48 -17.38 -27.00 -19.91
N VAL A 49 -16.89 -26.71 -18.70
CA VAL A 49 -17.67 -26.81 -17.46
C VAL A 49 -18.23 -25.43 -17.08
N PRO A 50 -19.56 -25.25 -17.07
CA PRO A 50 -20.17 -24.02 -16.59
C PRO A 50 -20.11 -23.97 -15.06
N TYR A 51 -19.63 -22.86 -14.51
CA TYR A 51 -19.67 -22.62 -13.07
C TYR A 51 -20.11 -21.18 -12.76
N THR A 52 -20.63 -20.99 -11.56
CA THR A 52 -21.11 -19.69 -11.09
C THR A 52 -20.13 -19.13 -10.06
N ILE A 53 -19.70 -17.90 -10.29
CA ILE A 53 -18.92 -17.13 -9.33
C ILE A 53 -19.82 -16.06 -8.74
N GLU A 54 -19.91 -16.01 -7.43
CA GLU A 54 -20.52 -14.93 -6.68
C GLU A 54 -19.44 -14.20 -5.88
N ILE A 55 -19.38 -12.87 -6.01
CA ILE A 55 -18.45 -12.00 -5.29
C ILE A 55 -19.30 -11.03 -4.48
N ARG A 56 -19.12 -11.04 -3.16
CA ARG A 56 -19.73 -10.08 -2.24
C ARG A 56 -18.64 -9.25 -1.59
N VAL A 57 -18.82 -7.94 -1.55
CA VAL A 57 -17.95 -7.02 -0.80
C VAL A 57 -18.80 -6.34 0.25
N TRP A 58 -18.64 -6.79 1.50
CA TRP A 58 -19.30 -6.24 2.67
C TRP A 58 -18.68 -6.77 3.97
N PRO A 59 -18.41 -5.90 4.97
CA PRO A 59 -18.47 -4.45 4.88
C PRO A 59 -17.26 -3.88 4.11
N SER A 60 -17.44 -2.74 3.45
CA SER A 60 -16.36 -1.89 2.92
C SER A 60 -16.48 -0.51 3.51
N LEU A 61 -15.60 -0.16 4.44
CA LEU A 61 -15.65 1.06 5.23
C LEU A 61 -14.40 1.89 4.99
N ASP A 62 -14.58 3.18 4.77
CA ASP A 62 -13.50 4.17 4.78
C ASP A 62 -13.84 5.28 5.78
N LEU A 63 -12.94 5.53 6.72
CA LEU A 63 -13.03 6.60 7.71
C LEU A 63 -11.83 7.53 7.52
N SER A 64 -12.09 8.82 7.32
CA SER A 64 -11.04 9.85 7.24
C SER A 64 -11.24 10.87 8.35
N PHE A 65 -10.25 10.98 9.23
CA PHE A 65 -10.24 11.92 10.34
C PHE A 65 -9.26 13.06 10.05
N ASN A 66 -9.73 14.30 10.11
CA ASN A 66 -8.87 15.47 10.18
C ASN A 66 -8.55 15.77 11.65
N LEU A 67 -7.39 15.29 12.11
CA LEU A 67 -6.99 15.38 13.52
C LEU A 67 -6.87 16.84 13.99
N ASN A 68 -6.58 17.78 13.10
CA ASN A 68 -6.49 19.22 13.44
C ASN A 68 -7.84 19.86 13.76
N LYS A 69 -8.94 19.27 13.30
CA LYS A 69 -10.31 19.76 13.51
C LYS A 69 -11.05 19.04 14.64
N ILE A 70 -10.46 17.99 15.22
CA ILE A 70 -11.08 17.24 16.32
C ILE A 70 -11.20 18.16 17.55
N PRO A 71 -12.39 18.26 18.17
CA PRO A 71 -12.55 19.07 19.37
C PRO A 71 -11.72 18.54 20.56
N GLY A 72 -11.36 19.43 21.49
CA GLY A 72 -10.64 19.06 22.71
C GLY A 72 -9.12 19.02 22.57
N LYS A 73 -8.47 18.24 23.43
CA LYS A 73 -6.99 18.22 23.56
C LYS A 73 -6.29 17.67 22.32
N VAL A 74 -6.88 16.68 21.66
CA VAL A 74 -6.31 16.03 20.47
C VAL A 74 -6.13 17.03 19.34
N GLY A 75 -7.18 17.79 18.98
CA GLY A 75 -7.05 18.80 17.93
C GLY A 75 -6.17 19.99 18.31
N ARG A 76 -6.16 20.40 19.59
CA ARG A 76 -5.22 21.43 20.05
C ARG A 76 -3.77 20.99 19.90
N LEU A 77 -3.43 19.77 20.31
CA LEU A 77 -2.09 19.22 20.17
C LEU A 77 -1.71 19.03 18.69
N SER A 78 -2.60 18.41 17.92
CA SER A 78 -2.37 18.15 16.50
C SER A 78 -2.18 19.45 15.72
N SER A 79 -3.06 20.44 15.92
CA SER A 79 -2.92 21.74 15.26
C SER A 79 -1.72 22.55 15.76
N HIS A 80 -1.24 22.34 16.98
CA HIS A 80 -0.02 22.99 17.46
C HIS A 80 1.24 22.45 16.77
N LEU A 81 1.31 21.13 16.58
CA LEU A 81 2.47 20.46 15.99
C LEU A 81 2.45 20.44 14.45
N PHE A 82 1.26 20.30 13.85
CA PHE A 82 1.09 20.03 12.43
C PHE A 82 0.28 21.11 11.70
N THR A 83 0.68 21.45 10.48
CA THR A 83 -0.12 22.27 9.55
C THR A 83 -1.34 21.48 9.06
N SER A 84 -1.15 20.19 8.79
CA SER A 84 -2.20 19.24 8.45
C SER A 84 -1.90 17.88 9.05
N SER A 85 -2.91 17.22 9.61
CA SER A 85 -2.79 15.89 10.19
C SER A 85 -4.05 15.09 9.90
N TYR A 86 -3.90 13.99 9.17
CA TYR A 86 -5.00 13.15 8.73
C TYR A 86 -4.76 11.70 9.12
N LEU A 87 -5.82 11.02 9.56
CA LEU A 87 -5.83 9.60 9.83
C LEU A 87 -6.90 8.95 8.96
N ILE A 88 -6.52 7.99 8.13
CA ILE A 88 -7.42 7.26 7.24
C ILE A 88 -7.42 5.81 7.70
N ALA A 89 -8.58 5.29 8.08
CA ALA A 89 -8.77 3.90 8.42
C ALA A 89 -9.75 3.29 7.41
N SER A 90 -9.35 2.19 6.78
CA SER A 90 -10.17 1.49 5.80
C SER A 90 -10.25 0.02 6.13
N TYR A 91 -11.38 -0.61 5.86
CA TYR A 91 -11.57 -2.04 5.98
C TYR A 91 -12.42 -2.54 4.82
N ILE A 92 -11.97 -3.60 4.18
CA ILE A 92 -12.72 -4.24 3.10
C ILE A 92 -12.77 -5.73 3.39
N ARG A 93 -13.98 -6.28 3.47
CA ARG A 93 -14.21 -7.73 3.42
C ARG A 93 -14.79 -8.11 2.07
N ARG A 94 -14.16 -9.08 1.42
CA ARG A 94 -14.59 -9.65 0.15
C ARG A 94 -14.74 -11.16 0.31
N GLU A 95 -15.91 -11.65 -0.05
CA GLU A 95 -16.22 -13.08 -0.15
C GLU A 95 -16.35 -13.42 -1.63
N THR A 96 -15.74 -14.53 -2.05
CA THR A 96 -15.83 -15.05 -3.41
C THR A 96 -16.20 -16.52 -3.32
N MET A 97 -17.41 -16.85 -3.75
CA MET A 97 -17.92 -18.21 -3.81
C MET A 97 -17.89 -18.68 -5.26
N LYS A 98 -17.09 -19.70 -5.55
CA LYS A 98 -17.20 -20.49 -6.77
C LYS A 98 -18.07 -21.70 -6.43
N LYS A 99 -19.30 -21.70 -6.93
CA LYS A 99 -20.30 -22.72 -6.58
C LYS A 99 -19.73 -24.13 -6.79
N ASP A 100 -19.84 -24.97 -5.77
CA ASP A 100 -19.39 -26.37 -5.74
C ASP A 100 -17.86 -26.57 -5.98
N ILE A 101 -17.06 -25.50 -5.89
CA ILE A 101 -15.60 -25.54 -6.13
C ILE A 101 -14.84 -24.99 -4.92
N SER A 102 -15.03 -23.72 -4.57
CA SER A 102 -14.32 -23.11 -3.44
C SER A 102 -15.02 -21.87 -2.88
N PHE A 103 -14.71 -21.56 -1.63
CA PHE A 103 -15.09 -20.33 -0.96
C PHE A 103 -13.83 -19.60 -0.49
N LEU A 104 -13.68 -18.34 -0.87
CA LEU A 104 -12.58 -17.48 -0.49
C LEU A 104 -13.10 -16.27 0.27
N GLN A 105 -12.65 -16.08 1.51
CA GLN A 105 -12.84 -14.86 2.28
C GLN A 105 -11.53 -14.06 2.31
N MET A 106 -11.62 -12.76 2.10
CA MET A 106 -10.50 -11.84 2.11
C MET A 106 -10.84 -10.61 2.96
N GLU A 107 -9.96 -10.26 3.88
CA GLU A 107 -10.10 -9.09 4.75
C GLU A 107 -8.88 -8.18 4.63
N GLN A 108 -9.12 -6.89 4.42
CA GLN A 108 -8.09 -5.91 4.09
C GLN A 108 -8.19 -4.66 4.97
N PRO A 109 -7.83 -4.73 6.26
CA PRO A 109 -7.71 -3.54 7.09
C PRO A 109 -6.50 -2.71 6.65
N SER A 110 -6.64 -1.40 6.70
CA SER A 110 -5.53 -0.47 6.54
C SER A 110 -5.70 0.77 7.40
N LEU A 111 -4.58 1.34 7.81
CA LEU A 111 -4.51 2.55 8.59
C LEU A 111 -3.39 3.40 8.03
N THR A 112 -3.65 4.66 7.70
CA THR A 112 -2.65 5.59 7.20
C THR A 112 -2.78 6.91 7.94
N TRP A 113 -1.74 7.29 8.66
CA TRP A 113 -1.59 8.61 9.23
C TRP A 113 -0.62 9.45 8.38
N ARG A 114 -0.95 10.72 8.16
CA ARG A 114 -0.12 11.70 7.47
C ARG A 114 -0.11 13.01 8.25
N GLY A 115 1.06 13.47 8.64
CA GLY A 115 1.24 14.72 9.38
C GLY A 115 2.30 15.60 8.73
N ASN A 116 1.94 16.84 8.39
CA ASN A 116 2.89 17.86 7.93
C ASN A 116 3.22 18.76 9.13
N LEU A 117 4.47 18.82 9.54
CA LEU A 117 4.91 19.59 10.69
C LEU A 117 4.84 21.09 10.40
N ARG A 118 4.53 21.89 11.43
CA ARG A 118 4.67 23.35 11.36
C ARG A 118 6.12 23.77 11.41
N LYS A 119 6.91 23.06 12.21
CA LYS A 119 8.34 23.28 12.41
C LYS A 119 9.03 21.92 12.58
N PRO A 120 10.10 21.62 11.82
CA PRO A 120 10.58 22.38 10.66
C PRO A 120 9.54 22.43 9.53
N GLN A 121 9.54 23.53 8.76
CA GLN A 121 8.65 23.67 7.61
C GLN A 121 9.02 22.63 6.54
N ASP A 122 8.04 22.22 5.74
CA ASP A 122 8.20 21.24 4.67
C ASP A 122 8.67 19.84 5.10
N LEU A 123 8.50 19.49 6.38
CA LEU A 123 8.69 18.13 6.89
C LEU A 123 7.33 17.43 7.00
N ALA A 124 7.20 16.30 6.30
CA ALA A 124 6.03 15.45 6.30
C ALA A 124 6.37 14.06 6.85
N LEU A 125 5.47 13.52 7.64
CA LEU A 125 5.54 12.19 8.23
C LEU A 125 4.37 11.36 7.71
N VAL A 126 4.65 10.13 7.30
CA VAL A 126 3.64 9.17 6.88
C VAL A 126 3.89 7.87 7.63
N LEU A 127 2.85 7.39 8.32
CA LEU A 127 2.82 6.06 8.89
C LEU A 127 1.68 5.32 8.21
N SER A 128 1.94 4.15 7.65
CA SER A 128 0.90 3.33 7.04
C SER A 128 1.03 1.87 7.42
N TYR A 129 -0.11 1.25 7.64
CA TYR A 129 -0.29 -0.17 7.84
C TYR A 129 -1.33 -0.65 6.85
N LYS A 130 -1.07 -1.78 6.22
CA LYS A 130 -2.02 -2.50 5.37
C LYS A 130 -1.87 -3.98 5.69
N SER A 131 -2.97 -4.68 5.84
CA SER A 131 -2.96 -6.13 5.94
C SER A 131 -3.94 -6.73 4.95
N ASN A 132 -3.69 -7.98 4.59
CA ASN A 132 -4.53 -8.76 3.71
C ASN A 132 -4.53 -10.18 4.27
N GLN A 133 -5.67 -10.60 4.79
CA GLN A 133 -5.90 -11.93 5.31
C GLN A 133 -6.83 -12.66 4.35
N LYS A 134 -6.47 -13.87 3.94
CA LYS A 134 -7.23 -14.70 3.04
C LYS A 134 -7.43 -16.06 3.67
N GLU A 135 -8.65 -16.58 3.53
CA GLU A 135 -9.00 -17.94 3.90
C GLU A 135 -9.74 -18.57 2.72
N GLU A 136 -9.23 -19.67 2.19
CA GLU A 136 -9.85 -20.42 1.10
C GLU A 136 -10.15 -21.85 1.54
N SER A 137 -11.39 -22.28 1.33
CA SER A 137 -11.81 -23.67 1.50
C SER A 137 -12.32 -24.24 0.19
N TYR A 138 -11.96 -25.49 -0.09
CA TYR A 138 -12.37 -26.20 -1.31
C TYR A 138 -13.51 -27.17 -1.01
N PHE A 139 -14.47 -27.26 -1.91
CA PHE A 139 -15.63 -28.14 -1.71
C PHE A 139 -15.19 -29.60 -1.70
N GLY A 140 -15.60 -30.36 -0.68
CA GLY A 140 -15.22 -31.76 -0.49
C GLY A 140 -13.81 -31.99 0.06
N GLN A 141 -13.09 -30.94 0.46
CA GLN A 141 -11.80 -31.04 1.15
C GLN A 141 -11.91 -30.44 2.56
N GLU A 142 -11.33 -31.11 3.56
CA GLU A 142 -11.30 -30.60 4.94
C GLU A 142 -10.21 -29.54 5.16
N ASN A 143 -9.24 -29.45 4.25
CA ASN A 143 -8.13 -28.51 4.37
C ASN A 143 -8.57 -27.08 4.04
N ILE A 144 -8.22 -26.16 4.93
CA ILE A 144 -8.41 -24.72 4.76
C ILE A 144 -7.05 -24.09 4.52
N PHE A 145 -6.93 -23.33 3.43
CA PHE A 145 -5.74 -22.54 3.13
C PHE A 145 -5.88 -21.14 3.73
N ARG A 146 -4.84 -20.67 4.41
CA ARG A 146 -4.79 -19.34 5.03
C ARG A 146 -3.52 -18.63 4.56
N ASP A 147 -3.68 -17.41 4.05
CA ASP A 147 -2.59 -16.54 3.60
C ASP A 147 -2.79 -15.15 4.22
N SER A 148 -1.83 -14.71 5.00
CA SER A 148 -1.82 -13.39 5.62
C SER A 148 -0.60 -12.62 5.15
N SER A 149 -0.77 -11.34 4.88
CA SER A 149 0.34 -10.44 4.61
C SER A 149 0.09 -9.11 5.27
N SER A 150 1.12 -8.52 5.85
CA SER A 150 1.05 -7.18 6.44
C SER A 150 2.20 -6.33 5.96
N HIS A 151 1.93 -5.06 5.68
CA HIS A 151 2.89 -4.07 5.25
C HIS A 151 2.79 -2.86 6.18
N TYR A 152 3.90 -2.56 6.85
CA TYR A 152 4.09 -1.37 7.65
C TYR A 152 5.09 -0.47 6.95
N GLN A 153 4.82 0.82 6.94
CA GLN A 153 5.71 1.82 6.39
C GLN A 153 5.74 3.04 7.30
N ALA A 154 6.95 3.47 7.64
CA ALA A 154 7.22 4.77 8.22
C ALA A 154 8.07 5.56 7.23
N LYS A 155 7.64 6.77 6.88
CA LYS A 155 8.30 7.61 5.88
C LYS A 155 8.39 9.04 6.38
N ILE A 156 9.55 9.64 6.16
CA ILE A 156 9.87 11.02 6.45
C ILE A 156 10.23 11.67 5.11
N ASP A 157 9.48 12.69 4.71
CA ASP A 157 9.77 13.51 3.53
C ASP A 157 10.12 14.92 4.01
N TYR A 158 11.30 15.43 3.63
CA TYR A 158 11.77 16.74 4.06
C TYR A 158 12.32 17.55 2.89
N PHE A 159 11.84 18.78 2.72
CA PHE A 159 12.44 19.71 1.76
C PHE A 159 13.28 20.75 2.48
N THR A 160 14.58 20.81 2.16
CA THR A 160 15.51 21.74 2.79
C THR A 160 16.39 22.44 1.77
N LEU A 161 16.85 23.65 2.09
CA LEU A 161 17.90 24.34 1.35
C LEU A 161 19.23 24.03 2.04
N PHE A 162 20.15 23.39 1.33
CA PHE A 162 21.52 23.28 1.85
C PHE A 162 22.29 24.55 1.47
N PRO A 163 22.86 25.27 2.45
CA PRO A 163 23.54 26.54 2.20
C PRO A 163 24.91 26.41 1.51
N GLN A 164 25.44 25.20 1.30
CA GLN A 164 26.79 25.00 0.76
C GLN A 164 26.79 24.26 -0.57
N GLY A 165 27.19 24.95 -1.64
CA GLY A 165 27.43 24.41 -2.98
C GLY A 165 28.47 23.29 -2.97
N ALA A 166 28.18 22.17 -3.62
CA ALA A 166 29.10 21.05 -3.76
C ALA A 166 29.61 21.03 -5.21
N LYS A 167 30.93 20.87 -5.37
CA LYS A 167 31.57 20.75 -6.68
C LYS A 167 31.39 19.33 -7.18
N ILE A 168 30.55 19.12 -8.19
CA ILE A 168 30.36 17.81 -8.82
C ILE A 168 31.57 17.53 -9.73
N PRO A 169 32.29 16.40 -9.60
CA PRO A 169 33.59 16.19 -10.26
C PRO A 169 33.59 16.32 -11.79
N PHE A 170 32.48 16.02 -12.45
CA PHE A 170 32.34 16.06 -13.91
C PHE A 170 31.72 17.37 -14.44
N LEU A 171 31.18 18.23 -13.57
CA LEU A 171 30.70 19.55 -13.93
C LEU A 171 31.70 20.58 -13.40
N ARG A 172 32.45 21.23 -14.29
CA ARG A 172 33.43 22.30 -13.94
C ARG A 172 32.81 23.54 -13.26
N ARG A 173 31.50 23.54 -12.98
CA ARG A 173 30.77 24.63 -12.32
C ARG A 173 30.37 24.24 -10.90
N LEU A 174 30.55 25.18 -9.96
CA LEU A 174 29.91 25.12 -8.65
C LEU A 174 28.39 25.17 -8.88
N VAL A 175 27.69 24.10 -8.50
CA VAL A 175 26.24 24.12 -8.55
C VAL A 175 25.76 24.91 -7.34
N ASN A 176 25.18 26.07 -7.60
CA ASN A 176 24.54 26.86 -6.56
C ASN A 176 23.21 26.19 -6.21
N PHE A 177 23.07 25.66 -4.99
CA PHE A 177 21.86 24.99 -4.51
C PHE A 177 20.75 26.03 -4.23
N LYS A 178 20.30 26.76 -5.28
CA LYS A 178 19.16 27.67 -5.18
C LYS A 178 17.83 26.92 -4.94
N ASN A 179 17.78 25.65 -5.31
CA ASN A 179 16.57 24.82 -5.25
C ASN A 179 16.56 23.92 -4.01
N LYS A 180 15.36 23.72 -3.44
CA LYS A 180 15.12 22.80 -2.31
C LYS A 180 15.56 21.39 -2.69
N ILE A 181 16.33 20.77 -1.81
CA ILE A 181 16.68 19.35 -1.84
C ILE A 181 15.55 18.58 -1.15
N HIS A 182 15.12 17.49 -1.78
CA HIS A 182 14.11 16.58 -1.26
C HIS A 182 14.81 15.38 -0.63
N LEU A 183 14.69 15.25 0.68
CA LEU A 183 15.20 14.12 1.43
C LEU A 183 14.04 13.21 1.79
N ILE A 184 14.16 11.93 1.44
CA ILE A 184 13.21 10.90 1.83
C ILE A 184 13.97 9.89 2.66
N LEU A 185 13.44 9.54 3.82
CA LEU A 185 13.86 8.39 4.60
C LEU A 185 12.65 7.51 4.84
N GLY A 186 12.78 6.20 4.67
CA GLY A 186 11.69 5.30 4.95
C GLY A 186 12.13 3.93 5.45
N LEU A 187 11.27 3.36 6.27
CA LEU A 187 11.38 2.02 6.81
C LEU A 187 10.11 1.26 6.44
N ASN A 188 10.26 0.15 5.74
CA ASN A 188 9.18 -0.76 5.43
C ASN A 188 9.41 -2.11 6.14
N LEU A 189 8.34 -2.69 6.64
CA LEU A 189 8.28 -4.05 7.15
C LEU A 189 7.16 -4.77 6.41
N GLU A 190 7.51 -5.85 5.72
CA GLU A 190 6.58 -6.77 5.07
C GLU A 190 6.60 -8.09 5.82
N THR A 191 5.45 -8.57 6.24
CA THR A 191 5.28 -9.93 6.79
C THR A 191 4.38 -10.72 5.86
N LYS A 192 4.65 -12.01 5.73
CA LYS A 192 3.82 -12.93 4.97
C LYS A 192 3.80 -14.28 5.68
N GLU A 193 2.61 -14.79 5.93
CA GLU A 193 2.39 -16.07 6.59
C GLU A 193 1.39 -16.88 5.77
N GLY A 194 1.69 -18.14 5.51
CA GLY A 194 0.87 -19.06 4.74
C GLY A 194 0.77 -20.41 5.45
N SER A 195 -0.44 -20.96 5.55
CA SER A 195 -0.66 -22.28 6.12
C SER A 195 -1.77 -23.04 5.40
N THR A 196 -1.65 -24.36 5.40
CA THR A 196 -2.68 -25.30 4.94
C THR A 196 -3.05 -26.20 6.11
N GLY A 197 -4.28 -26.07 6.62
CA GLY A 197 -4.70 -26.75 7.84
C GLY A 197 -3.84 -26.33 9.04
N GLN A 198 -3.10 -27.27 9.63
CA GLN A 198 -2.18 -27.03 10.74
C GLN A 198 -0.72 -26.81 10.30
N ARG A 199 -0.39 -27.03 9.03
CA ARG A 199 0.97 -26.93 8.53
C ARG A 199 1.27 -25.50 8.08
N ILE A 200 2.29 -24.90 8.67
CA ILE A 200 2.85 -23.62 8.20
C ILE A 200 3.74 -23.91 7.00
N GLU A 201 3.47 -23.22 5.89
CA GLU A 201 4.20 -23.36 4.62
C GLU A 201 5.05 -22.14 4.30
N GLU A 202 4.65 -20.97 4.79
CA GLU A 202 5.39 -19.71 4.63
C GLU A 202 5.31 -18.90 5.92
N ASP A 203 6.44 -18.38 6.38
CA ASP A 203 6.53 -17.37 7.43
C ASP A 203 7.79 -16.54 7.12
N LYS A 204 7.57 -15.38 6.49
CA LYS A 204 8.62 -14.50 6.01
C LYS A 204 8.46 -13.10 6.55
N GLN A 205 9.58 -12.51 6.90
CA GLN A 205 9.66 -11.13 7.34
C GLN A 205 10.72 -10.39 6.52
N LYS A 206 10.36 -9.25 5.95
CA LYS A 206 11.26 -8.42 5.15
C LYS A 206 11.28 -7.00 5.67
N TRP A 207 12.45 -6.57 6.09
CA TRP A 207 12.75 -5.20 6.46
C TRP A 207 13.42 -4.50 5.29
N LYS A 208 13.05 -3.24 5.04
CA LYS A 208 13.71 -2.39 4.06
C LYS A 208 13.85 -0.98 4.63
N LEU A 209 15.09 -0.54 4.79
CA LEU A 209 15.45 0.85 5.07
C LEU A 209 15.89 1.49 3.76
N PHE A 210 15.35 2.66 3.42
CA PHE A 210 15.76 3.38 2.23
C PHE A 210 15.88 4.88 2.49
N SER A 211 16.80 5.51 1.77
CA SER A 211 17.02 6.94 1.76
C SER A 211 17.11 7.41 0.31
N GLU A 212 16.38 8.46 -0.05
CA GLU A 212 16.47 9.10 -1.36
C GLU A 212 16.77 10.59 -1.18
N ILE A 213 17.72 11.09 -1.97
CA ILE A 213 18.06 12.51 -2.07
C ILE A 213 17.76 12.94 -3.50
N GLY A 214 16.68 13.69 -3.65
CA GLY A 214 16.27 14.33 -4.89
C GLY A 214 16.78 15.76 -4.96
N TYR A 215 17.36 16.13 -6.08
CA TYR A 215 17.85 17.46 -6.36
C TYR A 215 17.42 17.94 -7.74
N LYS A 216 17.02 19.21 -7.85
CA LYS A 216 16.66 19.85 -9.10
C LYS A 216 17.68 20.94 -9.41
N ILE A 217 18.41 20.81 -10.51
CA ILE A 217 19.33 21.81 -11.04
C ILE A 217 18.58 22.58 -12.12
N GLU A 218 18.32 23.88 -11.86
CA GLU A 218 17.52 24.73 -12.75
C GLU A 218 16.15 24.09 -13.07
N ASP A 219 15.52 24.40 -14.20
CA ASP A 219 14.27 23.76 -14.63
C ASP A 219 14.46 22.47 -15.43
N ASN A 220 15.69 22.24 -15.91
CA ASN A 220 15.96 21.27 -16.97
C ASN A 220 16.63 19.99 -16.47
N ILE A 221 17.20 19.94 -15.27
CA ILE A 221 17.93 18.75 -14.79
C ILE A 221 17.40 18.33 -13.41
N ARG A 222 17.06 17.05 -13.28
CA ARG A 222 16.68 16.43 -12.00
C ARG A 222 17.59 15.24 -11.72
N ILE A 223 18.21 15.23 -10.55
CA ILE A 223 19.05 14.13 -10.07
C ILE A 223 18.37 13.51 -8.86
N LYS A 224 18.36 12.19 -8.77
CA LYS A 224 17.92 11.44 -7.60
C LYS A 224 18.96 10.39 -7.25
N LEU A 225 19.41 10.39 -6.01
CA LEU A 225 20.32 9.39 -5.47
C LEU A 225 19.56 8.58 -4.43
N GLY A 226 19.56 7.27 -4.55
CA GLY A 226 18.89 6.37 -3.61
C GLY A 226 19.86 5.38 -3.01
N LEU A 227 19.72 5.13 -1.71
CA LEU A 227 20.36 4.02 -1.01
C LEU A 227 19.26 3.17 -0.38
N GLU A 228 19.39 1.86 -0.48
CA GLU A 228 18.50 0.91 0.17
C GLU A 228 19.29 -0.22 0.81
N GLY A 229 18.85 -0.63 1.99
CA GLY A 229 19.29 -1.83 2.68
C GLY A 229 18.07 -2.64 3.07
N GLY A 230 18.15 -3.95 2.97
CA GLY A 230 17.07 -4.83 3.33
C GLY A 230 17.55 -6.13 3.94
N TYR A 231 16.71 -6.70 4.78
CA TYR A 231 16.92 -7.99 5.42
C TYR A 231 15.65 -8.82 5.27
N VAL A 232 15.78 -10.04 4.78
CA VAL A 232 14.70 -11.02 4.66
C VAL A 232 15.02 -12.17 5.59
N GLN A 233 14.07 -12.52 6.43
CA GLN A 233 14.10 -13.69 7.29
C GLN A 233 13.04 -14.68 6.80
N ASP A 234 13.42 -15.94 6.59
CA ASP A 234 12.49 -17.04 6.32
C ASP A 234 12.52 -18.00 7.51
N ARG A 235 11.40 -18.11 8.22
CA ARG A 235 11.27 -18.91 9.45
C ARG A 235 10.83 -20.34 9.18
N VAL A 236 10.42 -20.66 7.96
CA VAL A 236 10.09 -22.04 7.55
C VAL A 236 11.32 -22.71 6.96
N ARG A 237 12.15 -21.95 6.23
CA ARG A 237 13.41 -22.42 5.65
C ARG A 237 14.58 -21.83 6.40
N GLU A 238 14.89 -22.43 7.55
CA GLU A 238 16.03 -22.02 8.38
C GLU A 238 17.32 -21.94 7.54
N GLY A 239 17.98 -20.79 7.53
CA GLY A 239 19.22 -20.54 6.80
C GLY A 239 19.08 -19.84 5.44
N GLU A 240 17.85 -19.57 4.97
CA GLU A 240 17.59 -18.76 3.75
C GLU A 240 17.47 -17.24 4.05
N ASP A 241 18.01 -16.81 5.19
CA ASP A 241 18.10 -15.39 5.55
C ASP A 241 18.98 -14.63 4.56
N ASN A 242 18.46 -13.52 4.04
CA ASN A 242 19.12 -12.77 2.98
C ASN A 242 19.27 -11.29 3.34
N TYR A 243 20.48 -10.77 3.14
CA TYR A 243 20.76 -9.34 3.20
C TYR A 243 20.87 -8.78 1.80
N SER A 244 20.34 -7.58 1.61
CA SER A 244 20.41 -6.86 0.34
C SER A 244 20.84 -5.42 0.60
N TYR A 245 21.66 -4.88 -0.29
CA TYR A 245 22.00 -3.47 -0.33
C TYR A 245 22.00 -3.03 -1.79
N GLY A 246 21.53 -1.81 -2.02
CA GLY A 246 21.39 -1.24 -3.34
C GLY A 246 21.67 0.25 -3.32
N ALA A 247 22.28 0.74 -4.39
CA ALA A 247 22.42 2.16 -4.65
C ALA A 247 21.85 2.45 -6.03
N SER A 248 21.18 3.58 -6.17
CA SER A 248 20.61 4.04 -7.44
C SER A 248 20.96 5.49 -7.70
N CYS A 249 21.17 5.82 -8.97
CA CYS A 249 21.35 7.18 -9.45
C CYS A 249 20.49 7.36 -10.69
N GLN A 250 19.54 8.30 -10.63
CA GLN A 250 18.69 8.66 -11.74
C GLN A 250 18.97 10.13 -12.11
N VAL A 251 19.25 10.37 -13.39
CA VAL A 251 19.40 11.71 -13.95
C VAL A 251 18.37 11.87 -15.07
N GLU A 252 17.47 12.83 -14.91
CA GLU A 252 16.48 13.23 -15.90
C GLU A 252 16.87 14.60 -16.45
N ILE A 253 17.05 14.70 -17.77
CA ILE A 253 17.34 15.95 -18.47
C ILE A 253 16.13 16.25 -19.37
N ARG A 254 15.52 17.42 -19.20
CA ARG A 254 14.43 17.94 -20.00
C ARG A 254 14.98 19.01 -20.93
N PHE A 255 14.75 18.83 -22.23
CA PHE A 255 15.15 19.72 -23.30
C PHE A 255 13.98 20.60 -23.73
#